data_AF-A0A955MUW0-F1
#
_entry.id   AF-A0A955MUW0-F1
#
_cell.length_a   1.000
_cell.length_b   1.000
_cell.length_c   1.000
_cell.angle_alpha   90.00
_cell.angle_beta   90.00
_cell.angle_gamma   90.00
#
_symmetry.space_group_name_H-M   'P 1'
#
loop_
_entity.id
_entity.type
_entity.pdbx_description
1 polymer ?
#
loop_
_entity_poly.entity_id
_entity_poly.type
_entity_poly.pdbx_seq_one_letter_code
_entity_poly.pdbx_strand_id
1 'polypeptide(L)'
;MRHQNFLLFAISALALSVGAIAQSGEDLSSEARKGLKEAVSYYRENVSTEGGYLWQYSEDLEKREGEGIASKTMAWVQPPGTPSVGGAFLDAYEATGEPYYLEVAKQTAMALV
;
A
#
# COMPACT_ATOMS: atom_id res chain seq x y z
N MET A 1 -3.31 8.92 54.06
CA MET A 1 -4.56 8.62 53.32
C MET A 1 -4.79 9.54 52.12
N ARG A 2 -4.74 10.88 52.23
CA ARG A 2 -4.95 11.80 51.09
C ARG A 2 -3.93 11.70 49.94
N HIS A 3 -2.63 11.51 50.25
CA HIS A 3 -1.59 11.38 49.21
C HIS A 3 -1.60 10.04 48.47
N GLN A 4 -2.02 8.97 49.15
CA GLN A 4 -2.08 7.61 48.60
C GLN A 4 -3.19 7.48 47.55
N ASN A 5 -4.33 8.12 47.80
CA ASN A 5 -5.43 8.20 46.84
C ASN A 5 -5.05 9.06 45.62
N PHE A 6 -4.28 10.14 45.81
CA PHE A 6 -3.84 11.00 44.71
C PHE A 6 -2.86 10.28 43.76
N LEU A 7 -1.93 9.51 44.31
CA LEU A 7 -1.00 8.66 43.54
C LEU A 7 -1.72 7.55 42.75
N LEU A 8 -2.70 6.89 43.36
CA LEU A 8 -3.51 5.87 42.68
C LEU A 8 -4.33 6.46 41.52
N PHE A 9 -4.92 7.64 41.69
CA PHE A 9 -5.63 8.35 40.63
C PHE A 9 -4.71 8.76 39.47
N ALA A 10 -3.52 9.27 39.77
CA ALA A 10 -2.54 9.67 38.74
C ALA A 10 -2.03 8.47 37.91
N ILE A 11 -1.77 7.32 38.54
CA ILE A 11 -1.37 6.09 37.84
C ILE A 11 -2.49 5.56 36.94
N SER A 12 -3.73 5.60 37.43
CA SER A 12 -4.91 5.17 36.67
C SER A 12 -5.14 6.05 35.44
N ALA A 13 -5.02 7.37 35.59
CA ALA A 13 -5.14 8.32 34.49
C ALA A 13 -4.03 8.15 33.43
N LEU A 14 -2.79 7.90 33.88
CA LEU A 14 -1.67 7.62 32.97
C LEU A 14 -1.88 6.31 32.21
N ALA A 15 -2.31 5.23 32.88
CA ALA A 15 -2.60 3.95 32.24
C ALA A 15 -3.71 4.04 31.18
N LEU A 16 -4.77 4.82 31.45
CA LEU A 16 -5.84 5.09 30.48
C LEU A 16 -5.33 5.84 29.24
N SER A 17 -4.47 6.84 29.44
CA SER A 17 -3.90 7.61 28.32
C SER A 17 -2.97 6.75 27.43
N VAL A 18 -2.18 5.86 28.02
CA VAL A 18 -1.31 4.93 27.28
C VAL A 18 -2.13 3.90 26.50
N GLY A 19 -3.19 3.36 27.11
CA GLY A 19 -4.10 2.42 26.44
C GLY A 19 -4.79 3.03 25.22
N ALA A 20 -5.28 4.28 25.33
CA ALA A 20 -5.92 4.98 24.22
C ALA A 20 -4.96 5.25 23.05
N ILE A 21 -3.71 5.63 23.34
CA ILE A 21 -2.68 5.85 22.30
C ILE A 21 -2.34 4.53 21.59
N ALA A 22 -2.14 3.45 22.35
CA ALA A 22 -1.83 2.14 21.78
C ALA A 22 -2.94 1.64 20.85
N GLN A 23 -4.20 1.75 21.28
CA GLN A 23 -5.36 1.38 20.47
C GLN A 23 -5.46 2.23 19.19
N SER A 24 -5.27 3.54 19.28
CA SER A 24 -5.28 4.42 18.09
C SER A 24 -4.18 4.07 17.09
N GLY A 25 -3.00 3.66 17.56
CA GLY A 25 -1.90 3.23 16.69
C GLY A 25 -2.18 1.90 15.99
N GLU A 26 -2.84 0.96 16.68
CA GLU A 26 -3.28 -0.31 16.11
C GLU A 26 -4.36 -0.09 15.04
N ASP A 27 -5.34 0.79 15.31
CA ASP A 27 -6.38 1.18 14.34
C ASP A 27 -5.76 1.77 13.07
N LEU A 28 -4.81 2.72 13.22
CA LEU A 28 -4.10 3.31 12.08
C LEU A 28 -3.28 2.30 11.29
N SER A 29 -2.58 1.37 11.98
CA SER A 29 -1.82 0.32 11.29
C SER A 29 -2.74 -0.63 10.52
N SER A 30 -3.90 -0.96 11.08
CA SER A 30 -4.89 -1.83 10.43
C SER A 30 -5.49 -1.15 9.19
N GLU A 31 -5.87 0.12 9.32
CA GLU A 31 -6.39 0.92 8.21
C GLU A 31 -5.36 1.08 7.09
N ALA A 32 -4.09 1.36 7.42
CA ALA A 32 -3.01 1.46 6.45
C ALA A 32 -2.79 0.14 5.69
N ARG A 33 -2.81 -1.01 6.38
CA ARG A 33 -2.70 -2.33 5.74
C ARG A 33 -3.86 -2.62 4.81
N LYS A 34 -5.08 -2.27 5.23
CA LYS A 34 -6.28 -2.42 4.40
C LYS A 34 -6.17 -1.56 3.14
N GLY A 35 -5.84 -0.27 3.28
CA GLY A 35 -5.69 0.64 2.15
C GLY A 35 -4.60 0.21 1.17
N LEU A 36 -3.45 -0.26 1.69
CA LEU A 36 -2.38 -0.82 0.86
C LEU A 36 -2.85 -2.04 0.08
N LYS A 37 -3.56 -2.96 0.75
CA LYS A 37 -4.09 -4.16 0.11
C LYS A 37 -5.10 -3.82 -0.98
N GLU A 38 -5.99 -2.86 -0.74
CA GLU A 38 -6.98 -2.39 -1.71
C GLU A 38 -6.29 -1.74 -2.93
N ALA A 39 -5.31 -0.87 -2.70
CA ALA A 39 -4.55 -0.22 -3.78
C ALA A 39 -3.80 -1.23 -4.66
N VAL A 40 -3.07 -2.17 -4.06
CA VAL A 40 -2.33 -3.19 -4.83
C VAL A 40 -3.29 -4.12 -5.56
N SER A 41 -4.40 -4.52 -4.93
CA SER A 41 -5.42 -5.35 -5.59
C SER A 41 -6.01 -4.63 -6.80
N TYR A 42 -6.33 -3.34 -6.66
CA TYR A 42 -6.86 -2.55 -7.77
C TYR A 42 -5.86 -2.48 -8.95
N TYR A 43 -4.58 -2.20 -8.67
CA TYR A 43 -3.55 -2.18 -9.71
C TYR A 43 -3.36 -3.54 -10.36
N ARG A 44 -3.34 -4.62 -9.58
CA ARG A 44 -3.17 -5.98 -10.10
C ARG A 44 -4.34 -6.39 -10.99
N GLU A 45 -5.57 -6.09 -10.59
CA GLU A 45 -6.78 -6.65 -11.18
C GLU A 45 -7.39 -5.77 -12.28
N ASN A 46 -7.21 -4.45 -12.20
CA ASN A 46 -7.90 -3.50 -13.08
C ASN A 46 -6.95 -2.72 -13.99
N VAL A 47 -5.80 -2.28 -13.46
CA VAL A 47 -4.87 -1.42 -14.22
C VAL A 47 -3.89 -2.25 -15.06
N SER A 48 -3.49 -3.40 -14.54
CA SER A 48 -2.52 -4.31 -15.15
C SER A 48 -2.92 -4.79 -16.54
N THR A 49 -1.95 -4.82 -17.44
CA THR A 49 -2.00 -5.58 -18.69
C THR A 49 -0.95 -6.68 -18.62
N GLU A 50 -1.36 -7.90 -18.24
CA GLU A 50 -0.47 -9.08 -18.09
C GLU A 50 0.73 -8.84 -17.15
N GLY A 51 0.57 -7.99 -16.13
CA GLY A 51 1.63 -7.57 -15.21
C GLY A 51 2.34 -6.27 -15.61
N GLY A 52 2.04 -5.75 -16.80
CA GLY A 52 2.56 -4.48 -17.32
C GLY A 52 1.73 -3.26 -16.94
N TYR A 53 2.39 -2.11 -16.86
CA TYR A 53 1.81 -0.81 -16.48
C TYR A 53 2.34 0.33 -17.36
N LEU A 54 1.56 1.39 -17.48
CA LEU A 54 1.83 2.63 -18.20
C LEU A 54 2.00 3.81 -17.23
N TRP A 55 2.28 5.00 -17.74
CA TRP A 55 2.54 6.17 -16.89
C TRP A 55 1.28 6.76 -16.29
N GLN A 56 0.23 6.89 -17.10
CA GLN A 56 -0.99 7.58 -16.72
C GLN A 56 -2.21 6.89 -17.32
N TYR A 57 -3.29 6.97 -16.57
CA TYR A 57 -4.58 6.41 -16.90
C TYR A 57 -5.67 7.43 -16.55
N SER A 58 -6.73 7.50 -17.36
CA SER A 58 -7.98 8.11 -16.90
C SER A 58 -8.63 7.24 -15.82
N GLU A 59 -9.54 7.81 -15.03
CA GLU A 59 -10.24 7.11 -13.96
C GLU A 59 -11.02 5.87 -14.45
N ASP A 60 -11.54 5.92 -15.67
CA ASP A 60 -12.22 4.83 -16.36
C ASP A 60 -11.27 3.87 -17.11
N LEU A 61 -9.96 4.12 -17.07
CA LEU A 61 -8.90 3.36 -17.75
C LEU A 61 -8.99 3.30 -19.29
N GLU A 62 -9.87 4.11 -19.90
CA GLU A 62 -10.06 4.16 -21.35
C GLU A 62 -8.92 4.93 -22.06
N LYS A 63 -8.41 5.99 -21.42
CA LYS A 63 -7.23 6.72 -21.88
C LYS A 63 -6.00 6.23 -21.13
N ARG A 64 -4.95 5.94 -21.88
CA ARG A 64 -3.70 5.42 -21.34
C ARG A 64 -2.53 6.06 -22.07
N GLU A 65 -1.48 6.38 -21.33
CA GLU A 65 -0.32 7.10 -21.87
C GLU A 65 1.00 6.52 -21.38
N GLY A 66 1.92 6.32 -22.33
CA GLY A 66 3.37 6.25 -22.12
C GLY A 66 4.00 7.53 -22.68
N GLU A 67 5.02 7.44 -23.54
CA GLU A 67 5.51 8.61 -24.31
C GLU A 67 4.43 9.21 -25.24
N GLY A 68 3.34 8.50 -25.49
CA GLY A 68 2.16 8.96 -26.20
C GLY A 68 0.94 8.09 -25.88
N ILE A 69 -0.10 8.17 -26.71
CA ILE A 69 -1.31 7.36 -26.54
C ILE A 69 -0.95 5.88 -26.63
N ALA A 70 -1.32 5.11 -25.62
CA ALA A 70 -1.09 3.68 -25.51
C ALA A 70 -2.40 2.89 -25.61
N SER A 71 -2.33 1.68 -26.18
CA SER A 71 -3.47 0.77 -26.21
C SER A 71 -3.59 -0.02 -24.92
N LYS A 72 -4.73 -0.69 -24.72
CA LYS A 72 -4.96 -1.60 -23.58
C LYS A 72 -4.02 -2.81 -23.53
N THR A 73 -3.31 -3.12 -24.62
CA THR A 73 -2.39 -4.26 -24.73
C THR A 73 -0.92 -3.83 -24.62
N MET A 74 -0.64 -2.56 -24.31
CA MET A 74 0.71 -2.03 -24.18
C MET A 74 1.10 -1.87 -22.71
N ALA A 75 2.40 -1.98 -22.45
CA ALA A 75 3.05 -1.66 -21.19
C ALA A 75 4.25 -0.76 -21.44
N TRP A 76 4.71 -0.03 -20.42
CA TRP A 76 5.87 0.85 -20.51
C TRP A 76 7.02 0.40 -19.63
N VAL A 77 8.26 0.65 -20.07
CA VAL A 77 9.47 0.33 -19.31
C VAL A 77 10.06 1.56 -18.63
N GLN A 78 10.08 2.71 -19.33
CA GLN A 78 10.64 3.95 -18.75
C GLN A 78 9.82 4.39 -17.54
N PRO A 79 10.45 4.91 -16.47
CA PRO A 79 9.72 5.43 -15.31
C PRO A 79 8.70 6.51 -15.69
N PRO A 80 7.50 6.55 -15.07
CA PRO A 80 7.02 5.65 -14.01
C PRO A 80 6.29 4.38 -14.53
N GLY A 81 6.84 3.68 -15.52
CA GLY A 81 6.25 2.46 -16.10
C GLY A 81 6.35 1.19 -15.22
N THR A 82 6.21 0.03 -15.86
CA THR A 82 6.17 -1.32 -15.25
C THR A 82 7.24 -1.56 -14.17
N PRO A 83 8.54 -1.24 -14.38
CA PRO A 83 9.54 -1.46 -13.33
C PRO A 83 9.31 -0.60 -12.08
N SER A 84 8.81 0.63 -12.24
CA SER A 84 8.52 1.52 -11.11
C SER A 84 7.36 1.00 -10.25
N VAL A 85 6.31 0.48 -10.89
CA VAL A 85 5.17 -0.14 -10.20
C VAL A 85 5.60 -1.44 -9.50
N GLY A 86 6.41 -2.27 -10.17
CA GLY A 86 7.01 -3.46 -9.57
C GLY A 86 7.84 -3.16 -8.32
N GLY A 87 8.65 -2.09 -8.38
CA GLY A 87 9.40 -1.57 -7.23
C GLY A 87 8.48 -1.20 -6.06
N ALA A 88 7.38 -0.50 -6.30
CA ALA A 88 6.42 -0.16 -5.24
C ALA A 88 5.79 -1.41 -4.59
N PHE A 89 5.57 -2.49 -5.34
CA PHE A 89 5.11 -3.75 -4.77
C PHE A 89 6.20 -4.48 -3.96
N LEU A 90 7.48 -4.34 -4.33
CA LEU A 90 8.59 -4.83 -3.51
C LEU A 90 8.71 -4.04 -2.21
N ASP A 91 8.60 -2.71 -2.26
CA ASP A 91 8.57 -1.86 -1.06
C ASP A 91 7.44 -2.28 -0.12
N ALA A 92 6.24 -2.57 -0.67
CA ALA A 92 5.11 -3.09 0.09
C ALA A 92 5.41 -4.46 0.73
N TYR A 93 6.10 -5.36 0.02
CA TYR A 93 6.55 -6.64 0.57
C TYR A 93 7.56 -6.44 1.70
N GLU A 94 8.57 -5.60 1.51
CA GLU A 94 9.61 -5.33 2.52
C GLU A 94 9.02 -4.70 3.79
N ALA A 95 8.06 -3.79 3.64
CA ALA A 95 7.41 -3.11 4.75
C ALA A 95 6.46 -4.02 5.56
N THR A 96 5.84 -5.03 4.92
CA THR A 96 4.77 -5.82 5.54
C THR A 96 5.12 -7.28 5.80
N GLY A 97 6.07 -7.85 5.05
CA GLY A 97 6.39 -9.27 5.01
C GLY A 97 5.32 -10.15 4.33
N GLU A 98 4.26 -9.58 3.77
CA GLU A 98 3.13 -10.35 3.23
C GLU A 98 3.46 -10.93 1.84
N PRO A 99 3.43 -12.26 1.65
CA PRO A 99 3.83 -12.90 0.38
C PRO A 99 3.04 -12.44 -0.84
N TYR A 100 1.82 -11.94 -0.63
CA TYR A 100 0.98 -11.40 -1.70
C TYR A 100 1.68 -10.29 -2.49
N TYR A 101 2.31 -9.32 -1.83
CA TYR A 101 2.93 -8.19 -2.53
C TYR A 101 4.13 -8.65 -3.39
N LEU A 102 4.89 -9.63 -2.90
CA LEU A 102 5.97 -10.26 -3.65
C LEU A 102 5.44 -11.04 -4.88
N GLU A 103 4.29 -11.71 -4.76
CA GLU A 103 3.65 -12.39 -5.89
C GLU A 103 3.26 -11.40 -7.00
N VAL A 104 2.69 -10.24 -6.62
CA VAL A 104 2.34 -9.19 -7.59
C VAL A 104 3.60 -8.56 -8.20
N ALA A 105 4.63 -8.29 -7.41
CA ALA A 105 5.92 -7.82 -7.92
C ALA A 105 6.52 -8.78 -8.96
N LYS A 106 6.45 -10.09 -8.73
CA LYS A 106 6.91 -11.11 -9.69
C LYS A 106 6.13 -11.07 -11.00
N GLN A 107 4.83 -10.77 -10.98
CA GLN A 107 4.05 -10.61 -12.22
C GLN A 107 4.59 -9.44 -13.06
N THR A 108 4.95 -8.33 -12.42
CA THR A 108 5.57 -7.19 -13.12
C THR A 108 6.93 -7.53 -13.71
N ALA A 109 7.73 -8.35 -13.02
CA ALA A 109 9.02 -8.81 -13.52
C ALA A 109 8.86 -9.74 -14.73
N MET A 110 7.85 -10.62 -14.71
CA MET A 110 7.56 -11.51 -15.83
C MET A 110 7.05 -10.77 -17.07
N ALA A 111 6.40 -9.61 -16.90
CA ALA A 111 5.96 -8.77 -18.02
C ALA A 111 7.14 -8.12 -18.79
N LEU A 112 8.38 -8.25 -18.31
CA LEU A 112 9.57 -7.63 -18.88
C LEU A 112 10.49 -8.62 -19.64
N VAL A 113 10.09 -9.89 -19.80
CA VAL A 113 10.91 -10.96 -20.43
C VAL A 113 10.16 -11.78 -21.48
#